data_AF-A0A7V3T2M6-F1
#
_entry.id   AF-A0A7V3T2M6-F1
#
_cell.length_a   1.000
_cell.length_b   1.000
_cell.length_c   1.000
_cell.angle_alpha   90.00
_cell.angle_beta   90.00
_cell.angle_gamma   90.00
#
_symmetry.space_group_name_H-M   'P 1'
#
loop_
_entity.id
_entity.type
_entity.pdbx_description
1 polymer ?
#
loop_
_entity_poly.entity_id
_entity_poly.type
_entity_poly.pdbx_seq_one_letter_code
_entity_poly.pdbx_strand_id
1 'polypeptide(L)' 'RLPMSIMKKLVDKSYNLQKILKASTEELDSVEGIGSARARAIKRGLKRVQDQLLMDKRI' A
#
# COMPACT_ATOMS: atom_id res chain seq x y z
N ARG A 1 2.72 11.23 -5.93
CA ARG A 1 1.30 11.02 -5.58
C ARG A 1 0.75 9.91 -6.48
N LEU A 2 -0.09 9.01 -5.95
CA LEU A 2 -0.73 7.96 -6.76
C LEU A 2 -1.98 8.53 -7.45
N PRO A 3 -2.24 8.25 -8.73
CA PRO A 3 -3.51 8.59 -9.37
C PRO A 3 -4.70 7.96 -8.64
N MET A 4 -5.81 8.70 -8.53
CA MET A 4 -7.07 8.25 -7.91
C MET A 4 -7.59 6.94 -8.53
N SER A 5 -7.49 6.80 -9.86
CA SER A 5 -7.89 5.59 -10.59
C SER A 5 -7.15 4.33 -10.12
N ILE A 6 -5.85 4.46 -9.84
CA ILE A 6 -5.02 3.35 -9.36
C ILE A 6 -5.35 3.03 -7.90
N MET A 7 -5.59 4.06 -7.08
CA MET A 7 -6.04 3.86 -5.69
C MET A 7 -7.36 3.07 -5.65
N LYS A 8 -8.31 3.40 -6.53
CA LYS A 8 -9.57 2.67 -6.64
C LYS A 8 -9.34 1.20 -6.99
N LYS A 9 -8.57 0.91 -8.04
CA LYS A 9 -8.21 -0.48 -8.42
C LYS A 9 -7.55 -1.26 -7.28
N LEU A 10 -6.68 -0.61 -6.51
CA LEU A 10 -6.01 -1.22 -5.36
C LEU A 10 -7.00 -1.56 -4.25
N VAL A 11 -7.92 -0.64 -3.91
CA VAL A 11 -8.96 -0.86 -2.91
C VAL A 11 -9.93 -1.95 -3.36
N ASP A 12 -10.35 -1.93 -4.62
CA ASP A 12 -11.25 -2.94 -5.20
C ASP A 12 -10.62 -4.35 -5.16
N LYS A 13 -9.31 -4.48 -5.41
CA LYS A 13 -8.60 -5.78 -5.38
C LYS A 13 -8.33 -6.27 -3.96
N SER A 14 -7.93 -5.37 -3.05
CA SER A 14 -7.50 -5.74 -1.71
C SER A 14 -8.62 -5.70 -0.67
N TYR A 15 -9.82 -5.22 -1.00
CA TYR A 15 -11.02 -5.13 -0.16
C TYR A 15 -10.90 -4.23 1.09
N ASN A 16 -9.77 -4.26 1.80
CA ASN A 16 -9.54 -3.46 3.00
C ASN A 16 -8.04 -3.14 3.21
N LEU A 17 -7.79 -2.16 4.08
CA LEU A 17 -6.44 -1.67 4.39
C LEU A 17 -5.53 -2.78 4.96
N GLN A 18 -6.06 -3.69 5.79
CA GLN A 18 -5.28 -4.77 6.40
C GLN A 18 -4.69 -5.72 5.36
N LYS A 19 -5.46 -6.05 4.31
CA LYS A 19 -4.96 -6.82 3.17
C LYS A 19 -3.88 -6.07 2.40
N ILE A 20 -4.06 -4.76 2.15
CA ILE A 20 -3.03 -3.95 1.47
C ILE A 20 -1.73 -3.92 2.28
N LEU A 21 -1.80 -3.81 3.61
CA LEU A 21 -0.62 -3.83 4.48
C LEU A 21 0.16 -5.16 4.38
N LYS A 22 -0.56 -6.28 4.28
CA LYS A 22 0.02 -7.62 4.18
C LYS A 22 0.50 -7.95 2.76
N ALA A 23 -0.09 -7.36 1.72
CA ALA A 23 0.19 -7.66 0.32
C ALA A 23 1.68 -7.53 -0.03
N SER A 24 2.24 -8.52 -0.72
CA SER A 24 3.63 -8.48 -1.20
C SER A 24 3.81 -7.42 -2.29
N THR A 25 5.06 -7.09 -2.62
CA THR A 25 5.35 -6.17 -3.73
C THR A 25 4.83 -6.69 -5.06
N GLU A 26 4.86 -8.00 -5.26
CA GLU A 26 4.41 -8.70 -6.47
C GLU A 26 2.88 -8.67 -6.56
N GLU A 27 2.17 -8.86 -5.44
CA GLU A 27 0.73 -8.70 -5.38
C GLU A 27 0.29 -7.27 -5.72
N LEU A 28 1.02 -6.26 -5.24
CA LEU A 28 0.77 -4.87 -5.60
C LEU A 28 1.11 -4.58 -7.07
N ASP A 29 2.18 -5.15 -7.60
CA ASP A 29 2.59 -4.99 -9.01
C ASP A 29 1.57 -5.60 -9.98
N SER A 30 0.91 -6.70 -9.57
CA SER A 30 -0.16 -7.35 -10.34
C SER A 30 -1.44 -6.51 -10.48
N VAL A 31 -1.53 -5.33 -9.85
CA VAL A 31 -2.61 -4.38 -10.08
C VAL A 31 -2.30 -3.59 -11.35
N GLU A 32 -3.20 -3.67 -12.32
CA GLU A 32 -3.07 -2.99 -13.60
C GLU A 32 -2.76 -1.50 -13.42
N GLY A 33 -1.59 -1.09 -13.91
CA GLY A 33 -1.11 0.30 -13.84
C GLY A 33 -0.29 0.64 -12.60
N ILE A 34 -0.04 -0.25 -11.63
CA ILE A 34 0.88 0.06 -10.52
C ILE A 34 2.34 -0.01 -10.99
N GLY A 35 2.80 -1.15 -11.48
CA GLY A 35 4.21 -1.32 -11.84
C GLY A 35 5.13 -1.40 -10.61
N SER A 36 6.22 -2.17 -10.73
CA SER A 36 7.17 -2.46 -9.65
C SER A 36 7.71 -1.23 -8.91
N ALA A 37 7.91 -0.09 -9.59
CA ALA A 37 8.33 1.15 -8.94
C ALA A 37 7.29 1.71 -7.95
N ARG A 38 6.01 1.72 -8.33
CA ARG A 38 4.93 2.24 -7.46
C ARG A 38 4.57 1.22 -6.39
N ALA A 39 4.61 -0.08 -6.70
CA ALA A 39 4.40 -1.14 -5.71
C ALA A 39 5.35 -1.00 -4.51
N ARG A 40 6.65 -0.81 -4.78
CA ARG A 40 7.66 -0.55 -3.75
C ARG A 40 7.41 0.76 -2.99
N ALA A 41 7.02 1.82 -3.69
CA ALA A 41 6.71 3.09 -3.05
C ALA A 41 5.50 2.98 -2.09
N ILE A 42 4.44 2.27 -2.49
CA ILE A 42 3.26 1.99 -1.66
C ILE A 42 3.67 1.21 -0.42
N LYS A 43 4.39 0.09 -0.58
CA LYS A 43 4.82 -0.75 0.54
C LYS A 43 5.66 0.02 1.56
N ARG A 44 6.62 0.83 1.09
CA ARG A 44 7.44 1.69 1.96
C ARG A 44 6.62 2.78 2.66
N GLY A 45 5.69 3.41 1.95
CA GLY A 45 4.82 4.44 2.51
C GLY A 45 3.94 3.88 3.63
N LEU A 46 3.32 2.73 3.39
CA LEU A 46 2.50 2.03 4.39
C LEU A 46 3.29 1.60 5.61
N LYS A 47 4.50 1.05 5.41
CA LYS A 47 5.40 0.67 6.51
C LYS A 47 5.76 1.87 7.39
N ARG A 48 6.07 3.02 6.77
CA ARG A 48 6.38 4.26 7.50
C ARG A 48 5.22 4.74 8.36
N VAL A 49 3.99 4.71 7.83
CA VAL A 49 2.78 5.08 8.59
C VAL A 49 2.57 4.13 9.76
N GLN A 50 2.75 2.83 9.54
CA GLN A 50 2.65 1.83 10.61
C GLN A 50 3.68 2.07 11.71
N ASP A 51 4.93 2.35 11.34
CA ASP A 51 6.00 2.60 12.29
C ASP A 51 5.73 3.86 13.11
N GLN A 52 5.25 4.94 12.49
CA GLN A 52 4.83 6.17 13.18
C GLN A 52 3.71 5.90 14.21
N LEU A 53 2.65 5.21 13.80
CA LEU A 53 1.53 4.86 14.70
C LEU A 53 1.96 3.98 15.88
N LEU A 54 2.96 3.11 15.67
CA LEU A 54 3.50 2.29 16.75
C LEU A 54 4.39 3.09 17.70
N MET A 55 5.09 4.11 17.21
CA MET A 55 5.86 5.01 18.07
C MET A 55 4.94 5.90 18.90
N ASP A 56 3.90 6.48 18.30
CA ASP A 56 2.94 7.35 19.00
C ASP A 56 2.21 6.61 20.13
N LYS A 57 1.99 5.31 20.00
CA LYS A 57 1.37 4.46 21.04
C LYS A 57 2.27 4.14 22.23
N ARG A 58 3.57 4.45 22.17
CA ARG A 58 4.55 4.16 23.23
C ARG A 58 4.84 5.37 24.12
N ILE A 59 4.18 6.50 23.86
CA ILE A 59 4.30 7.77 24.59
C ILE A 59 3.17 7.87 25.61
#